data_AF-A0A9P7CP18-F1
#
_entry.id   AF-A0A9P7CP18-F1
#
_cell.length_a   1.000
_cell.length_b   1.000
_cell.length_c   1.000
_cell.angle_alpha   90.00
_cell.angle_beta   90.00
_cell.angle_gamma   90.00
#
_symmetry.space_group_name_H-M   'P 1'
#
loop_
_entity.id
_entity.type
_entity.pdbx_description
1 polymer ?
#
loop_
_entity_poly.entity_id
_entity_poly.type
_entity_poly.pdbx_seq_one_letter_code
_entity_poly.pdbx_strand_id
1 'polypeptide(L)'
;MDFSCGCLFDKKVKEPHFKKTKYFQDLSASFAINAKNEQLGAHYSWLVEMVKPVKSVYVEATFENPSDPSDPIIVPGVQLVNEAFERPRYYFLSPALTSLDCKLYDIKLTAYTDKSKNKVITQHENQILSRINTDACVKSEFMERMAAATKYADWETKQ
;
A
#
# COMPACT_ATOMS: atom_id res chain seq x y z
N MET A 1 -15.51 -10.29 -10.44
CA MET A 1 -14.75 -9.53 -11.46
C MET A 1 -13.76 -8.69 -10.70
N ASP A 2 -12.45 -8.84 -10.96
CA ASP A 2 -11.45 -8.04 -10.26
C ASP A 2 -11.59 -6.56 -10.66
N PHE A 3 -11.65 -5.67 -9.67
CA PHE A 3 -11.71 -4.23 -9.91
C PHE A 3 -10.47 -3.78 -10.70
N SER A 4 -10.67 -2.99 -11.76
CA SER A 4 -9.60 -2.28 -12.44
C SER A 4 -10.16 -1.07 -13.18
N CYS A 5 -9.42 0.04 -13.24
CA CYS A 5 -9.87 1.26 -13.91
C CYS A 5 -8.73 1.90 -14.72
N GLY A 6 -8.98 2.22 -15.99
CA GLY A 6 -7.93 2.67 -16.90
C GLY A 6 -6.83 1.63 -17.16
N CYS A 7 -7.04 0.36 -16.79
CA CYS A 7 -6.03 -0.69 -16.90
C CYS A 7 -6.39 -1.74 -17.95
N LEU A 8 -5.37 -2.15 -18.70
CA LEU A 8 -5.37 -3.35 -19.55
C LEU A 8 -4.28 -4.29 -19.05
N PHE A 9 -4.60 -5.10 -18.03
CA PHE A 9 -3.64 -6.07 -17.51
C PHE A 9 -3.45 -7.23 -18.49
N ASP A 10 -2.19 -7.59 -18.76
CA ASP A 10 -1.88 -8.92 -19.29
C ASP A 10 -2.34 -9.96 -18.26
N LYS A 11 -2.95 -11.07 -18.72
CA LYS A 11 -3.42 -12.19 -17.88
C LYS A 11 -2.33 -12.80 -17.00
N LYS A 12 -1.07 -12.42 -17.20
CA LYS A 12 0.11 -12.88 -16.47
C LYS A 12 0.40 -12.11 -15.19
N VAL A 13 -0.15 -10.90 -15.00
CA VAL A 13 0.08 -10.12 -13.78
C VAL A 13 -0.69 -10.76 -12.62
N LYS A 14 0.03 -11.17 -11.57
CA LYS A 14 -0.53 -11.81 -10.38
C LYS A 14 -0.53 -10.85 -9.20
N GLU A 15 -1.59 -10.89 -8.40
CA GLU A 15 -1.66 -10.16 -7.13
C GLU A 15 -0.55 -10.66 -6.20
N PRO A 16 0.27 -9.75 -5.63
CA PRO A 16 1.28 -10.14 -4.66
C PRO A 16 0.61 -10.61 -3.37
N HIS A 17 1.19 -11.66 -2.75
CA HIS A 17 0.71 -12.13 -1.46
C HIS A 17 1.32 -11.33 -0.31
N PHE A 18 0.54 -11.15 0.75
CA PHE A 18 1.05 -10.60 2.01
C PHE A 18 2.18 -11.48 2.56
N LYS A 19 3.30 -10.84 2.88
CA LYS A 19 4.50 -11.50 3.36
C LYS A 19 4.57 -11.46 4.88
N LYS A 20 5.19 -12.50 5.43
CA LYS A 20 5.55 -12.59 6.84
C LYS A 20 7.02 -12.94 6.95
N THR A 21 7.77 -12.07 7.60
CA THR A 21 9.17 -12.28 7.95
C THR A 21 9.31 -12.55 9.44
N LYS A 22 10.54 -12.71 9.91
CA LYS A 22 10.85 -12.89 11.35
C LYS A 22 10.37 -11.73 12.22
N TYR A 23 10.34 -10.51 11.66
CA TYR A 23 10.05 -9.29 12.41
C TYR A 23 8.71 -8.66 12.04
N PHE A 24 8.27 -8.77 10.79
CA PHE A 24 7.09 -8.08 10.29
C PHE A 24 6.13 -9.00 9.54
N GLN A 25 4.86 -8.63 9.56
CA GLN A 25 3.80 -9.24 8.78
C GLN A 25 2.97 -8.15 8.10
N ASP A 26 2.71 -8.30 6.81
CA ASP A 26 1.76 -7.45 6.10
C ASP A 26 0.33 -7.77 6.57
N LEU A 27 -0.41 -6.72 6.94
CA LEU A 27 -1.82 -6.82 7.28
C LEU A 27 -2.72 -6.26 6.18
N SER A 28 -2.27 -5.20 5.51
CA SER A 28 -2.97 -4.57 4.39
C SER A 28 -2.00 -3.74 3.58
N ALA A 29 -2.07 -3.80 2.25
CA ALA A 29 -1.28 -2.97 1.35
C ALA A 29 -2.13 -2.60 0.14
N SER A 30 -2.30 -1.30 -0.12
CA SER A 30 -3.18 -0.80 -1.18
C SER A 30 -2.84 0.63 -1.59
N PHE A 31 -3.60 1.15 -2.56
CA PHE A 31 -3.63 2.58 -2.88
C PHE A 31 -4.91 3.20 -2.33
N ALA A 32 -4.78 4.25 -1.51
CA ALA A 32 -5.91 5.08 -1.09
C ALA A 32 -6.20 6.13 -2.18
N ILE A 33 -7.41 6.10 -2.72
CA ILE A 33 -7.82 6.93 -3.86
C ILE A 33 -8.62 8.13 -3.39
N ASN A 34 -8.22 9.32 -3.84
CA ASN A 34 -8.92 10.57 -3.63
C ASN A 34 -9.70 10.95 -4.89
N ALA A 35 -11.02 10.80 -4.83
CA ALA A 35 -11.95 11.14 -5.90
C ALA A 35 -12.64 12.50 -5.70
N LYS A 36 -11.98 13.45 -5.00
CA LYS A 36 -12.54 14.80 -4.81
C LYS A 36 -12.64 15.57 -6.13
N ASN A 37 -11.62 15.45 -6.98
CA ASN A 37 -11.56 16.09 -8.30
C ASN A 37 -11.89 15.10 -9.42
N GLU A 38 -12.01 15.58 -10.67
CA GLU A 38 -12.22 14.73 -11.85
C GLU A 38 -11.04 13.80 -12.09
N GLN A 39 -9.83 14.34 -12.01
CA GLN A 39 -8.59 13.55 -11.95
C GLN A 39 -8.45 12.94 -10.55
N LEU A 40 -8.14 11.64 -10.51
CA LEU A 40 -7.95 10.89 -9.28
C LEU A 40 -6.59 11.21 -8.66
N GLY A 41 -6.57 11.44 -7.34
CA GLY A 41 -5.34 11.38 -6.55
C GLY A 41 -5.15 9.99 -5.97
N ALA A 42 -3.91 9.59 -5.73
CA ALA A 42 -3.59 8.32 -5.07
C ALA A 42 -2.54 8.49 -3.98
N HIS A 43 -2.56 7.59 -3.00
CA HIS A 43 -1.54 7.48 -1.95
C HIS A 43 -1.23 6.01 -1.72
N TYR A 44 0.03 5.65 -1.50
CA TYR A 44 0.35 4.35 -0.92
C TYR A 44 -0.21 4.26 0.49
N SER A 45 -0.86 3.14 0.81
CA SER A 45 -1.40 2.81 2.13
C SER A 45 -0.91 1.43 2.53
N TRP A 46 -0.12 1.35 3.59
CA TRP A 46 0.47 0.09 4.03
C TRP A 46 0.41 -0.07 5.54
N LEU A 47 -0.12 -1.19 5.99
CA LEU A 47 -0.26 -1.58 7.40
C LEU A 47 0.52 -2.86 7.65
N VAL A 48 1.45 -2.79 8.60
CA VAL A 48 2.26 -3.93 9.04
C VAL A 48 2.18 -4.13 10.54
N GLU A 49 2.36 -5.37 10.97
CA GLU A 49 2.48 -5.75 12.37
C GLU A 49 3.90 -6.19 12.69
N MET A 50 4.46 -5.72 13.80
CA MET A 50 5.74 -6.18 14.32
C MET A 50 5.56 -7.47 15.12
N VAL A 51 5.81 -8.61 14.47
CA VAL A 51 5.67 -9.96 15.03
C VAL A 51 6.66 -10.19 16.19
N LYS A 52 7.86 -9.63 16.08
CA LYS A 52 8.90 -9.70 17.13
C LYS A 52 9.21 -8.31 17.67
N PRO A 53 8.57 -7.89 18.79
CA PRO A 53 8.73 -6.55 19.34
C PRO A 53 10.18 -6.20 19.67
N VAL A 54 10.56 -4.95 19.41
CA VAL A 54 11.84 -4.36 19.78
C VAL A 54 11.56 -3.12 20.64
N LYS A 55 12.27 -2.98 21.78
CA LYS A 55 12.02 -1.92 22.77
C LYS A 55 12.11 -0.49 22.22
N SER A 56 13.08 -0.23 21.35
CA SER A 56 13.29 1.06 20.72
C SER A 56 13.55 0.79 19.25
N VAL A 57 12.64 1.27 18.42
CA VAL A 57 12.68 1.04 16.99
C VAL A 57 12.11 2.25 16.27
N TYR A 58 12.82 2.69 15.24
CA TYR A 58 12.31 3.62 14.27
C TYR A 58 12.06 2.85 12.98
N VAL A 59 10.88 3.03 12.38
CA VAL A 59 10.51 2.36 11.13
C VAL A 59 10.14 3.39 10.08
N GLU A 60 10.54 3.12 8.84
CA GLU A 60 10.15 3.91 7.68
C GLU A 60 9.86 3.00 6.49
N ALA A 61 8.91 3.41 5.67
CA ALA A 61 8.66 2.78 4.39
C ALA A 61 9.38 3.58 3.28
N THR A 62 9.88 2.85 2.30
CA THR A 62 10.37 3.33 1.02
C THR A 62 9.44 2.79 -0.04
N PHE A 63 8.77 3.68 -0.76
CA PHE A 63 7.88 3.35 -1.86
C PHE A 63 8.52 3.77 -3.18
N GLU A 64 8.35 2.97 -4.21
CA GLU A 64 8.67 3.39 -5.57
C GLU A 64 7.86 4.64 -5.94
N ASN A 65 8.53 5.65 -6.50
CA ASN A 65 7.88 6.86 -6.98
C ASN A 65 7.44 6.64 -8.44
N PRO A 66 6.12 6.67 -8.73
CA PRO A 66 5.62 6.42 -10.09
C PRO A 66 6.13 7.41 -11.13
N SER A 67 6.41 8.65 -10.75
CA SER A 67 6.80 9.71 -11.67
C SER A 67 8.32 9.84 -11.83
N ASP A 68 9.09 9.37 -10.85
CA ASP A 68 10.55 9.34 -10.92
C ASP A 68 11.12 8.13 -10.13
N PRO A 69 11.35 6.98 -10.79
CA PRO A 69 11.88 5.79 -10.12
C PRO A 69 13.25 5.98 -9.46
N SER A 70 13.99 7.05 -9.79
CA SER A 70 15.30 7.33 -9.20
C SER A 70 15.20 8.03 -7.84
N ASP A 71 14.05 8.62 -7.51
CA ASP A 71 13.77 9.33 -6.26
C ASP A 71 12.62 8.66 -5.47
N PRO A 72 12.92 7.62 -4.67
CA PRO A 72 11.89 6.87 -3.95
C PRO A 72 11.28 7.68 -2.81
N ILE A 73 9.99 7.46 -2.56
CA ILE A 73 9.25 8.15 -1.50
C ILE A 73 9.54 7.49 -0.16
N ILE A 74 10.18 8.21 0.75
CA ILE A 74 10.48 7.72 2.10
C ILE A 74 9.53 8.35 3.11
N VAL A 75 8.80 7.54 3.87
CA VAL A 75 7.87 8.02 4.90
C VAL A 75 8.09 7.35 6.25
N PRO A 76 8.06 8.11 7.36
CA PRO A 76 8.11 7.53 8.69
C PRO A 76 6.82 6.74 8.97
N GLY A 77 6.94 5.64 9.70
CA GLY A 77 5.77 4.89 10.16
C GLY A 77 5.07 5.57 11.33
N VAL A 78 3.75 5.58 11.29
CA VAL A 78 2.91 5.99 12.41
C VAL A 78 2.55 4.73 13.20
N GLN A 79 3.04 4.63 14.44
CA GLN A 79 2.64 3.53 15.31
C GLN A 79 1.19 3.74 15.76
N LEU A 80 0.35 2.75 15.49
CA LEU A 80 -1.04 2.76 15.93
C LEU A 80 -1.12 2.34 17.40
N VAL A 81 -1.90 3.09 18.18
CA VAL A 81 -2.10 2.82 19.61
C VAL A 81 -3.54 2.39 19.83
N ASN A 82 -3.73 1.12 20.21
CA ASN A 82 -5.01 0.57 20.62
C ASN A 82 -4.76 -0.57 21.61
N GLU A 83 -5.52 -0.61 22.71
CA GLU A 83 -5.37 -1.62 23.76
C GLU A 83 -5.66 -3.05 23.27
N ALA A 84 -6.45 -3.20 22.20
CA ALA A 84 -6.77 -4.49 21.61
C ALA A 84 -5.66 -5.07 20.72
N PHE A 85 -4.60 -4.32 20.43
CA PHE A 85 -3.51 -4.82 19.60
C PHE A 85 -2.53 -5.65 20.43
N GLU A 86 -2.47 -6.95 20.14
CA GLU A 86 -1.50 -7.87 20.77
C GLU A 86 -0.04 -7.49 20.46
N ARG A 87 0.19 -6.76 19.37
CA ARG A 87 1.53 -6.40 18.85
C ARG A 87 1.55 -5.00 18.26
N PRO A 88 2.71 -4.32 18.24
CA PRO A 88 2.85 -3.01 17.61
C PRO A 88 2.47 -3.06 16.13
N ARG A 89 1.62 -2.12 15.70
CA ARG A 89 1.23 -1.95 14.29
C ARG A 89 1.70 -0.60 13.79
N TYR A 90 2.18 -0.58 12.56
CA TYR A 90 2.69 0.62 11.90
C TYR A 90 1.94 0.85 10.61
N TYR A 91 1.42 2.07 10.46
CA TYR A 91 0.76 2.53 9.27
C TYR A 91 1.66 3.51 8.51
N PHE A 92 1.73 3.33 7.21
CA PHE A 92 2.50 4.17 6.29
C PHE A 92 1.55 4.72 5.24
N LEU A 93 1.61 6.05 5.05
CA LEU A 93 0.83 6.77 4.07
C LEU A 93 1.78 7.68 3.29
N SER A 94 1.84 7.52 1.97
CA SER A 94 2.63 8.45 1.15
C SER A 94 1.95 9.81 1.03
N PRO A 95 2.71 10.86 0.67
CA PRO A 95 2.14 12.03 0.02
C PRO A 95 1.30 11.65 -1.22
N ALA A 96 0.54 12.61 -1.74
CA ALA A 96 -0.22 12.41 -2.96
C ALA A 96 0.73 12.08 -4.11
N LEU A 97 0.43 11.00 -4.82
CA LEU A 97 1.13 10.60 -6.04
C LEU A 97 0.63 11.46 -7.19
N THR A 98 1.54 11.94 -8.03
CA THR A 98 1.21 12.75 -9.21
C THR A 98 0.51 11.91 -10.26
N SER A 99 0.96 10.67 -10.45
CA SER A 99 0.33 9.67 -11.29
C SER A 99 0.47 8.28 -10.65
N LEU A 100 -0.37 7.36 -11.09
CA LEU A 100 -0.31 5.95 -10.75
C LEU A 100 -0.64 5.15 -12.01
N ASP A 101 0.19 4.15 -12.33
CA ASP A 101 0.04 3.27 -13.48
C ASP A 101 -0.43 1.88 -13.06
N CYS A 102 -0.88 1.09 -14.03
CA CYS A 102 -1.30 -0.29 -13.86
C CYS A 102 -0.10 -1.24 -13.81
N LYS A 103 0.61 -1.28 -12.68
CA LYS A 103 1.76 -2.18 -12.49
C LYS A 103 1.96 -2.60 -11.03
N LEU A 104 2.91 -3.50 -10.83
CA LEU A 104 3.47 -3.79 -9.52
C LEU A 104 4.45 -2.69 -9.14
N TYR A 105 4.26 -2.14 -7.95
CA TYR A 105 5.17 -1.17 -7.34
C TYR A 105 5.91 -1.81 -6.18
N ASP A 106 7.22 -1.63 -6.15
CA ASP A 106 8.05 -2.14 -5.07
C ASP A 106 7.90 -1.28 -3.81
N ILE A 107 7.76 -1.96 -2.67
CA ILE A 107 7.65 -1.34 -1.36
C ILE A 107 8.61 -2.02 -0.38
N LYS A 108 9.26 -1.22 0.46
CA LYS A 108 10.23 -1.71 1.44
C LYS A 108 10.04 -1.02 2.76
N LEU A 109 10.05 -1.79 3.83
CA LEU A 109 10.11 -1.32 5.21
C LEU A 109 11.53 -1.50 5.72
N THR A 110 12.09 -0.48 6.35
CA THR A 110 13.35 -0.58 7.09
C THR A 110 13.12 -0.22 8.55
N ALA A 111 13.58 -1.09 9.44
CA ALA A 111 13.57 -0.85 10.87
C ALA A 111 14.98 -0.60 11.39
N TYR A 112 15.14 0.45 12.18
CA TYR A 112 16.39 0.90 12.77
C TYR A 112 16.30 0.90 14.29
N THR A 113 17.44 0.92 14.98
CA THR A 113 17.47 1.04 16.45
C THR A 113 16.84 2.33 16.96
N ASP A 114 16.94 3.41 16.18
CA ASP A 114 16.48 4.73 16.54
C ASP A 114 16.48 5.65 15.29
N LYS A 115 16.11 6.91 15.48
CA LYS A 115 15.98 7.92 14.41
C LYS A 115 17.31 8.34 13.77
N SER A 116 18.47 7.97 14.33
CA SER A 116 19.76 8.24 13.69
C SER A 116 19.98 7.40 12.43
N LYS A 117 19.21 6.31 12.26
CA LYS A 117 19.30 5.38 11.13
C LYS A 117 20.67 4.71 10.94
N ASN A 118 21.56 4.81 11.93
CA ASN A 118 22.92 4.27 11.86
C ASN A 118 22.99 2.74 11.85
N LYS A 119 21.97 2.06 12.41
CA LYS A 119 21.94 0.61 12.52
C LYS A 119 20.58 0.04 12.10
N VAL A 120 20.60 -0.69 10.99
CA VAL A 120 19.44 -1.46 10.50
C VAL A 120 19.28 -2.71 11.35
N ILE A 121 18.06 -2.96 11.82
CA ILE A 121 17.66 -4.17 12.53
C ILE A 121 17.20 -5.23 11.53
N THR A 122 16.32 -4.83 10.61
CA THR A 122 15.73 -5.70 9.59
C THR A 122 15.13 -4.88 8.46
N GLN A 123 14.93 -5.54 7.34
CA GLN A 123 14.12 -5.04 6.23
C GLN A 123 12.97 -6.01 5.96
N HIS A 124 11.92 -5.50 5.34
CA HIS A 124 10.75 -6.29 4.90
C HIS A 124 10.23 -5.70 3.59
N GLU A 125 10.24 -6.50 2.53
CA GLU A 125 9.97 -6.05 1.16
C GLU A 125 8.74 -6.75 0.59
N ASN A 126 7.87 -6.00 -0.06
CA ASN A 126 6.73 -6.52 -0.79
C ASN A 126 6.46 -5.71 -2.06
N GLN A 127 5.40 -6.06 -2.78
CA GLN A 127 4.92 -5.32 -3.92
C GLN A 127 3.44 -4.99 -3.71
N ILE A 128 2.98 -3.90 -4.31
CA ILE A 128 1.55 -3.56 -4.38
C ILE A 128 1.17 -3.50 -5.86
N LEU A 129 0.15 -4.27 -6.25
CA LEU A 129 -0.44 -4.14 -7.57
C LEU A 129 -1.36 -2.93 -7.59
N SER A 130 -1.01 -1.92 -8.38
CA SER A 130 -1.97 -0.89 -8.74
C SER A 130 -2.90 -1.43 -9.80
N ARG A 131 -4.21 -1.32 -9.54
CA ARG A 131 -5.30 -1.64 -10.48
C ARG A 131 -5.94 -0.40 -11.09
N ILE A 132 -5.26 0.75 -10.98
CA ILE A 132 -5.76 2.05 -11.41
C ILE A 132 -4.68 2.76 -12.20
N ASN A 133 -5.03 3.25 -13.40
CA ASN A 133 -4.26 4.29 -14.07
C ASN A 133 -4.93 5.64 -13.80
N THR A 134 -4.31 6.54 -13.04
CA THR A 134 -4.93 7.84 -12.69
C THR A 134 -5.01 8.84 -13.85
N ASP A 135 -4.26 8.59 -14.92
CA ASP A 135 -4.23 9.44 -16.11
C ASP A 135 -5.32 9.03 -17.12
N ALA A 136 -5.70 7.75 -17.12
CA ALA A 136 -6.75 7.20 -17.98
C ALA A 136 -8.10 7.00 -17.27
N CYS A 137 -8.09 6.79 -15.95
CA CYS A 137 -9.29 6.58 -15.15
C CYS A 137 -9.75 7.90 -14.51
N VAL A 138 -10.89 8.40 -14.97
CA VAL A 138 -11.53 9.58 -14.37
C VAL A 138 -12.50 9.18 -13.26
N LYS A 139 -12.87 10.15 -12.42
CA LYS A 139 -13.77 9.97 -11.28
C LYS A 139 -15.06 9.22 -11.60
N SER A 140 -15.75 9.55 -12.69
CA SER A 140 -17.03 8.92 -13.04
C SER A 140 -16.87 7.43 -13.29
N GLU A 141 -15.89 7.04 -14.12
CA GLU A 141 -15.55 5.64 -14.40
C GLU A 141 -15.14 4.92 -13.12
N PHE A 142 -14.28 5.52 -12.30
CA PHE A 142 -13.83 4.94 -11.04
C PHE A 142 -15.01 4.60 -10.12
N MET A 143 -15.92 5.55 -9.92
CA MET A 143 -17.07 5.38 -9.03
C MET A 143 -18.04 4.33 -9.57
N GLU A 144 -18.28 4.28 -10.88
CA GLU A 144 -19.11 3.27 -11.52
C GLU A 144 -18.53 1.86 -11.31
N ARG A 145 -17.24 1.69 -11.59
CA ARG A 145 -16.56 0.40 -11.44
C ARG A 145 -16.44 -0.05 -9.99
N MET A 146 -16.21 0.87 -9.06
CA MET A 146 -16.22 0.58 -7.63
C MET A 146 -17.61 0.12 -7.19
N ALA A 147 -18.67 0.82 -7.59
CA ALA A 147 -20.04 0.43 -7.26
C ALA A 147 -20.41 -0.95 -7.83
N ALA A 148 -19.95 -1.26 -9.05
CA ALA A 148 -20.10 -2.59 -9.62
C ALA A 148 -19.35 -3.65 -8.79
N ALA A 149 -18.08 -3.42 -8.46
CA ALA A 149 -17.27 -4.33 -7.66
C ALA A 149 -17.89 -4.62 -6.29
N THR A 150 -18.45 -3.62 -5.60
CA THR A 150 -19.12 -3.81 -4.30
C THR A 150 -20.37 -4.69 -4.43
N LYS A 151 -21.18 -4.49 -5.48
CA LYS A 151 -22.33 -5.38 -5.77
C LYS A 151 -21.88 -6.81 -6.04
N TYR A 152 -20.70 -6.99 -6.63
CA TYR A 152 -20.10 -8.30 -6.81
C TYR A 152 -19.56 -8.91 -5.49
N ALA A 153 -19.11 -8.13 -4.51
CA ALA A 153 -18.70 -8.69 -3.21
C ALA A 153 -19.91 -9.15 -2.36
N ASP A 154 -21.05 -8.47 -2.50
CA ASP A 154 -22.28 -8.76 -1.74
C ASP A 154 -23.00 -10.06 -2.16
N TRP A 155 -22.80 -10.58 -3.37
CA TRP A 155 -23.38 -11.89 -3.75
C TRP A 155 -22.52 -13.08 -3.31
N GLU A 156 -21.19 -12.93 -3.24
CA GLU A 156 -20.29 -14.00 -2.77
C GLU A 156 -20.42 -14.24 -1.26
N THR A 157 -20.81 -13.22 -0.49
CA THR A 157 -21.06 -13.32 0.96
C THR A 157 -22.42 -13.91 1.33
N LYS A 158 -23.29 -14.17 0.35
CA LYS A 158 -24.65 -14.73 0.55
C LYS A 158 -24.79 -16.20 0.10
N GLN A 159 -23.69 -16.88 -0.21
CA GLN A 159 -23.65 -18.34 -0.41
C GLN A 159 -22.99 -19.03 0.79
#